data_AF-A0A2W4UJ68-F1
#
_entry.id   AF-A0A2W4UJ68-F1
#
_cell.length_a   1.000
_cell.length_b   1.000
_cell.length_c   1.000
_cell.angle_alpha   90.00
_cell.angle_beta   90.00
_cell.angle_gamma   90.00
#
_symmetry.space_group_name_H-M   'P 1'
#
loop_
_entity.id
_entity.type
_entity.pdbx_description
1 polymer ?
#
loop_
_entity_poly.entity_id
_entity_poly.type
_entity_poly.pdbx_seq_one_letter_code
_entity_poly.pdbx_strand_id
1 'polypeptide(L)' 'MYSTEQGDANEKYESLPGVQVDDVWAVADGVLAQRERPTIERVRTHLGRGSAPAPPP' A
#
# COMPACT_ATOMS: atom_id res chain seq x y z
N MET A 1 26.99 -23.21 -21.62
CA MET A 1 25.58 -23.02 -22.02
C MET A 1 24.71 -23.34 -20.81
N TYR A 2 24.20 -22.29 -20.18
CA TYR A 2 22.87 -22.12 -19.57
C TYR A 2 22.97 -20.77 -18.84
N SER A 3 22.63 -19.71 -19.56
CA SER A 3 22.48 -18.38 -18.98
C SER A 3 21.25 -18.41 -18.08
N THR A 4 21.44 -18.18 -16.79
CA THR A 4 20.33 -18.02 -15.86
C THR A 4 19.73 -16.63 -16.10
N GLU A 5 18.80 -16.54 -17.04
CA GLU A 5 17.83 -15.44 -17.10
C GLU A 5 16.84 -15.64 -15.94
N GLN A 6 17.31 -15.40 -14.70
CA GLN A 6 16.38 -15.08 -13.62
C GLN A 6 15.92 -13.65 -13.87
N GLY A 7 14.93 -13.51 -14.74
CA GLY A 7 14.09 -12.32 -14.80
C GLY A 7 13.53 -12.10 -13.41
N ASP A 8 13.87 -10.96 -12.85
CA ASP A 8 13.58 -10.58 -11.48
C ASP A 8 12.06 -10.55 -11.26
N ALA A 9 11.54 -11.54 -10.54
CA ALA A 9 10.11 -11.65 -10.27
C ALA A 9 9.58 -10.49 -9.40
N ASN A 10 10.44 -9.57 -8.91
CA ASN A 10 10.01 -8.33 -8.27
C ASN A 10 9.75 -7.19 -9.24
N GLU A 11 10.24 -7.19 -10.48
CA GLU A 11 10.01 -6.10 -11.45
C GLU A 11 8.51 -5.85 -11.70
N LYS A 12 7.70 -6.92 -11.60
CA LYS A 12 6.23 -6.87 -11.71
C LYS A 12 5.53 -6.18 -10.53
N TYR A 13 6.17 -6.12 -9.36
CA TYR A 13 5.64 -5.50 -8.13
C TYR A 13 6.27 -4.13 -7.85
N GLU A 14 7.42 -3.81 -8.46
CA GLU A 14 8.09 -2.50 -8.36
C GLU A 14 7.31 -1.35 -9.02
N SER A 15 6.35 -1.67 -9.90
CA SER A 15 5.50 -0.68 -10.59
C SER A 15 4.05 -0.66 -10.13
N LEU A 16 3.66 -1.46 -9.12
CA LEU A 16 2.31 -1.39 -8.56
C LEU A 16 2.26 -0.21 -7.57
N PRO A 17 1.32 0.73 -7.73
CA PRO A 17 0.97 1.70 -6.72
C PRO A 17 0.82 1.07 -5.33
N GLY A 18 1.84 1.21 -4.49
CA GLY A 18 1.86 0.60 -3.17
C GLY A 18 1.02 1.41 -2.18
N VAL A 19 0.48 0.72 -1.17
CA VAL A 19 -0.03 1.36 0.05
C VAL A 19 1.12 2.00 0.81
N GLN A 20 1.10 3.33 0.91
CA GLN A 20 2.10 4.07 1.67
C GLN A 20 1.80 3.94 3.15
N VAL A 21 2.87 3.79 3.95
CA VAL A 21 2.75 3.64 5.40
C VAL A 21 2.07 4.87 6.03
N ASP A 22 2.35 6.07 5.52
CA ASP A 22 1.72 7.32 5.97
C ASP A 22 0.20 7.32 5.76
N ASP A 23 -0.27 6.81 4.62
CA ASP A 23 -1.71 6.71 4.37
C ASP A 23 -2.37 5.77 5.38
N VAL A 24 -1.70 4.67 5.74
CA VAL A 24 -2.18 3.72 6.75
C VAL A 24 -2.29 4.37 8.12
N TRP A 25 -1.29 5.16 8.53
CA TRP A 25 -1.32 5.91 9.78
C TRP A 25 -2.44 6.94 9.81
N ALA A 26 -2.55 7.77 8.75
CA ALA A 26 -3.58 8.80 8.65
C ALA A 26 -4.99 8.20 8.70
N VAL A 27 -5.20 7.07 8.03
CA VAL A 27 -6.48 6.36 8.08
C VAL A 27 -6.73 5.75 9.47
N ALA A 28 -5.72 5.14 10.09
CA ALA A 28 -5.86 4.56 11.44
C ALA A 28 -6.20 5.63 12.48
N ASP A 29 -5.59 6.82 12.41
CA ASP A 29 -5.95 7.96 13.24
C ASP A 29 -7.39 8.42 13.01
N GLY A 30 -7.84 8.45 11.76
CA GLY A 30 -9.24 8.74 11.43
C GLY A 30 -10.23 7.74 12.05
N VAL A 31 -9.86 6.46 12.13
CA VAL A 31 -10.67 5.43 12.82
C VAL A 31 -10.68 5.64 14.33
N LEU A 32 -9.52 5.94 14.91
CA LEU A 32 -9.39 6.23 16.34
C LEU A 32 -10.19 7.47 16.75
N ALA A 33 -10.17 8.52 15.93
CA ALA A 33 -10.96 9.74 16.14
C ALA A 33 -12.47 9.47 16.16
N GLN A 34 -12.93 8.47 15.39
CA GLN A 34 -14.32 8.00 15.40
C GLN A 34 -14.66 7.12 16.61
N ARG A 35 -13.72 6.90 17.54
CA ARG A 35 -13.80 5.97 18.67
C ARG A 35 -14.03 4.51 18.25
N GLU A 36 -13.61 4.17 17.04
CA GLU A 36 -13.69 2.81 16.52
C GLU A 36 -12.33 2.11 16.63
N ARG A 37 -12.33 0.77 16.52
CA ARG A 37 -11.08 -0.01 16.58
C ARG A 37 -10.40 0.01 15.20
N PRO A 38 -9.14 0.46 15.09
CA PRO A 38 -8.38 0.48 13.84
C PRO A 38 -7.90 -0.93 13.47
N THR A 39 -8.82 -1.76 12.98
CA THR A 39 -8.50 -3.10 12.47
C THR A 39 -8.05 -3.03 11.01
N ILE A 40 -7.28 -4.03 10.56
CA ILE A 40 -6.75 -4.10 9.19
C ILE A 40 -7.87 -3.97 8.14
N GLU A 41 -8.97 -4.69 8.31
CA GLU A 41 -10.10 -4.64 7.36
C GLU A 41 -10.73 -3.25 7.27
N ARG A 42 -10.81 -2.54 8.40
CA ARG A 42 -11.42 -1.21 8.47
C ARG A 42 -10.49 -0.15 7.89
N VAL A 43 -9.21 -0.21 8.24
CA VAL A 43 -8.18 0.65 7.62
C VAL A 43 -8.17 0.43 6.11
N ARG A 44 -8.21 -0.82 5.64
CA ARG A 44 -8.31 -1.15 4.21
C ARG A 44 -9.60 -0.64 3.55
N THR A 45 -10.72 -0.67 4.26
CA THR A 45 -12.01 -0.15 3.78
C THR A 45 -11.98 1.38 3.63
N HIS A 46 -11.39 2.08 4.60
CA HIS A 46 -11.26 3.54 4.60
C HIS A 46 -10.18 4.06 3.65
N LEU A 47 -9.10 3.30 3.46
CA LEU A 47 -8.06 3.58 2.48
C LEU A 47 -8.63 3.55 1.04
N GLY A 48 -9.74 2.83 0.84
CA GLY A 48 -10.38 2.70 -0.46
C GLY A 48 -9.48 1.97 -1.47
N ARG A 49 -9.98 1.78 -2.68
CA ARG A 49 -9.31 1.04 -3.77
C ARG A 49 -7.95 1.61 -4.25
N GLY A 50 -7.30 2.56 -3.57
CA GLY A 50 -6.04 3.12 -4.05
C GLY A 50 -5.27 3.97 -3.05
N SER A 51 -4.18 3.42 -2.50
CA SER A 51 -2.99 4.26 -2.47
C SER A 51 -2.42 4.26 -3.89
N ALA A 52 -2.72 5.32 -4.62
CA ALA A 52 -1.87 5.71 -5.72
C ALA A 52 -0.68 6.48 -5.14
N PRO A 53 0.58 6.13 -5.44
CA PRO A 53 1.70 6.94 -5.03
C PRO A 53 1.53 8.30 -5.70
N ALA A 54 1.73 9.37 -4.94
CA ALA A 54 1.95 10.67 -5.54
C ALA A 54 3.13 10.56 -6.53
N PRO A 55 2.99 11.02 -7.79
CA PRO A 55 4.12 11.04 -8.71
C PRO A 55 5.20 11.99 -8.17
N PRO A 56 6.51 11.70 -8.40
CA PRO A 56 7.57 12.62 -7.98
C PRO A 56 7.48 13.95 -8.78
N PRO A 57 7.95 15.08 -8.21
CA PRO A 57 8.04 16.36 -8.92
C PRO A 57 9.01 16.33 -10.10
#